data_AF-A0A1Q8E668-F1
#
_entry.id   AF-A0A1Q8E668-F1
#
_cell.length_a   1.000
_cell.length_b   1.000
_cell.length_c   1.000
_cell.angle_alpha   90.00
_cell.angle_beta   90.00
_cell.angle_gamma   90.00
#
_symmetry.space_group_name_H-M   'P 1'
#
loop_
_entity.id
_entity.type
_entity.pdbx_description
1 polymer ?
#
loop_
_entity_poly.entity_id
_entity_poly.type
_entity_poly.pdbx_seq_one_letter_code
_entity_poly.pdbx_strand_id
1 'polypeptide(L)'
;MNKQELLNRIDELPSNLIGNRVAVDKSSVVELVKLLDERPKVKIPQFVAEYLEQQKQRGKKLFDALFGDNNEAIIDWLNMNNNEEILVRAWLDGYEVEQEKLYKVKMVGLYKDEQVLHHSFEEDVWYFKSDFNDGLRHQRDSRYHTKNELEQAGFGGVFDNDMFEVEEVDHGS
;
A
#
# COMPACT_ATOMS: atom_id res chain seq x y z
N MET A 1 -9.42 14.29 10.82
CA MET A 1 -8.96 15.68 11.08
C MET A 1 -8.42 15.81 12.50
N ASN A 2 -7.46 16.72 12.81
CA ASN A 2 -7.00 16.91 14.20
C ASN A 2 -7.75 18.04 14.94
N LYS A 3 -7.61 18.12 16.27
CA LYS A 3 -8.34 19.12 17.09
C LYS A 3 -8.03 20.57 16.71
N GLN A 4 -6.78 20.89 16.37
CA GLN A 4 -6.38 22.26 16.00
C GLN A 4 -6.96 22.66 14.65
N GLU A 5 -6.96 21.73 13.69
CA GLU A 5 -7.55 21.91 12.37
C GLU A 5 -9.08 22.10 12.46
N LEU A 6 -9.76 21.36 13.35
CA LEU A 6 -11.18 21.55 13.63
C LEU A 6 -11.48 22.96 14.14
N LEU A 7 -10.70 23.45 15.12
CA LEU A 7 -10.89 24.80 15.68
C LEU A 7 -10.74 25.88 14.61
N ASN A 8 -9.69 25.79 13.79
CA ASN A 8 -9.47 26.73 12.70
C ASN A 8 -10.64 26.72 11.70
N ARG A 9 -11.14 25.54 11.32
CA ARG A 9 -12.29 25.43 10.40
C ARG A 9 -13.59 25.97 11.00
N ILE A 10 -13.79 25.83 12.32
CA ILE A 10 -14.95 26.42 13.02
C ILE A 10 -14.86 27.95 13.01
N ASP A 11 -13.68 28.52 13.23
CA ASP A 11 -13.46 29.97 13.22
C ASP A 11 -13.67 30.59 11.82
N GLU A 12 -13.42 29.80 10.76
CA GLU A 12 -13.64 30.19 9.36
C GLU A 12 -15.09 30.03 8.87
N LEU A 13 -15.97 29.41 9.67
CA LEU A 13 -17.36 29.21 9.24
C LEU A 13 -18.08 30.55 9.00
N PRO A 14 -18.96 30.62 7.98
CA PRO A 14 -19.84 31.77 7.82
C PRO A 14 -20.65 31.99 9.08
N SER A 15 -20.59 33.21 9.62
CA SER A 15 -21.25 33.56 10.86
C SER A 15 -22.06 34.84 10.73
N ASN A 16 -23.14 34.90 11.49
CA ASN A 16 -24.02 36.06 11.59
C ASN A 16 -23.94 36.63 13.01
N LEU A 17 -24.08 37.94 13.13
CA LEU A 17 -24.23 38.59 14.43
C LEU A 17 -25.71 38.62 14.84
N ILE A 18 -26.03 37.99 15.97
CA ILE A 18 -27.36 38.02 16.58
C ILE A 18 -27.22 38.72 17.94
N GLY A 19 -27.54 40.02 17.95
CA GLY A 19 -27.22 40.90 19.07
C GLY A 19 -25.70 40.99 19.28
N ASN A 20 -25.22 40.68 20.48
CA ASN A 20 -23.79 40.66 20.81
C ASN A 20 -23.17 39.24 20.72
N ARG A 21 -23.82 38.31 20.01
CA ARG A 21 -23.34 36.93 19.87
C ARG A 21 -23.07 36.60 18.40
N VAL A 22 -21.99 35.86 18.17
CA VAL A 22 -21.69 35.23 16.88
C VAL A 22 -22.52 33.94 16.79
N ALA A 23 -23.26 33.79 15.70
CA ALA A 23 -24.07 32.62 15.41
C ALA A 23 -23.55 31.92 14.15
N VAL A 24 -23.32 30.62 14.25
CA VAL A 24 -22.89 29.75 13.14
C VAL A 24 -23.97 28.70 12.87
N ASP A 25 -23.97 28.17 11.66
CA ASP A 25 -24.88 27.10 11.29
C ASP A 25 -24.57 25.80 12.06
N LYS A 26 -25.58 25.23 12.72
CA LYS A 26 -25.41 24.03 13.56
C LYS A 26 -25.04 22.80 12.73
N SER A 27 -25.63 22.63 11.54
CA SER A 27 -25.32 21.49 10.65
C SER A 27 -23.85 21.48 10.26
N SER A 28 -23.33 22.65 9.89
CA SER A 28 -21.93 22.83 9.50
C SER A 28 -20.96 22.43 10.61
N VAL A 29 -21.25 22.85 11.86
CA VAL A 29 -20.45 22.44 13.03
C VAL A 29 -20.55 20.94 13.28
N VAL A 30 -21.74 20.35 13.17
CA VAL A 30 -21.93 18.90 13.35
C VAL A 30 -21.20 18.09 12.28
N GLU A 31 -21.21 18.52 11.03
CA GLU A 31 -20.46 17.89 9.93
C GLU A 31 -18.95 17.94 10.19
N LEU A 32 -18.41 19.08 10.61
CA LEU A 32 -17.01 19.20 10.98
C LEU A 32 -16.63 18.30 12.17
N VAL A 33 -17.51 18.16 13.16
CA VAL A 33 -17.27 17.27 14.31
C VAL A 33 -17.27 15.80 13.87
N LYS A 34 -18.11 15.38 12.93
CA LYS A 34 -18.08 14.01 12.39
C LYS A 34 -16.75 13.67 11.73
N LEU A 35 -16.12 14.65 11.06
CA LEU A 35 -14.80 14.50 10.44
C LEU A 35 -13.64 14.42 11.46
N LEU A 36 -13.92 14.66 12.75
CA LEU A 36 -12.94 14.50 13.84
C LEU A 36 -12.71 13.02 14.18
N ASP A 37 -13.77 12.21 14.11
CA ASP A 37 -13.69 10.76 14.38
C ASP A 37 -13.03 10.00 13.22
N GLU A 38 -13.04 10.59 12.03
CA GLU A 38 -12.32 10.08 10.87
C GLU A 38 -10.85 10.53 10.93
N ARG A 39 -10.04 9.72 11.62
CA ARG A 39 -8.59 9.85 11.51
C ARG A 39 -8.14 9.41 10.11
N PRO A 40 -7.16 10.09 9.51
CA PRO A 40 -6.63 9.69 8.21
C PRO A 40 -6.07 8.28 8.34
N LYS A 41 -6.56 7.37 7.50
CA LYS A 41 -6.07 6.00 7.39
C LYS A 41 -4.62 6.04 6.92
N VAL A 42 -3.80 5.18 7.49
CA VAL A 42 -2.43 4.98 7.01
C VAL A 42 -2.44 4.05 5.81
N LYS A 43 -1.43 4.21 4.94
CA LYS A 43 -1.19 3.27 3.85
C LYS A 43 -0.27 2.16 4.33
N ILE A 44 -0.62 0.91 4.05
CA ILE A 44 0.21 -0.26 4.37
C ILE A 44 0.31 -1.20 3.16
N PRO A 45 1.40 -1.96 3.02
CA PRO A 45 1.49 -2.99 1.99
C PRO A 45 0.42 -4.08 2.15
N GLN A 46 0.09 -4.74 1.04
CA GLN A 46 -0.92 -5.80 0.99
C GLN A 46 -0.62 -6.96 1.96
N PHE A 47 0.64 -7.43 2.05
CA PHE A 47 0.98 -8.52 2.98
C PHE A 47 0.80 -8.13 4.46
N VAL A 48 0.98 -6.85 4.80
CA VAL A 48 0.74 -6.33 6.17
C VAL A 48 -0.76 -6.24 6.45
N ALA A 49 -1.56 -5.84 5.46
CA ALA A 49 -3.02 -5.85 5.57
C ALA A 49 -3.55 -7.26 5.81
N GLU A 50 -3.11 -8.24 5.03
CA GLU A 50 -3.48 -9.65 5.21
C GLU A 50 -3.08 -10.19 6.57
N TYR A 51 -1.86 -9.85 7.04
CA TYR A 51 -1.41 -10.18 8.38
C TYR A 51 -2.34 -9.60 9.45
N LEU A 52 -2.69 -8.31 9.38
CA LEU A 52 -3.57 -7.65 10.34
C LEU A 52 -4.96 -8.30 10.42
N GLU A 53 -5.56 -8.62 9.26
CA GLU A 53 -6.84 -9.31 9.21
C GLU A 53 -6.75 -10.70 9.86
N GLN A 54 -5.69 -11.46 9.59
CA GLN A 54 -5.48 -12.76 10.23
C GLN A 54 -5.33 -12.66 11.74
N GLN A 55 -4.58 -11.67 12.25
CA GLN A 55 -4.43 -11.46 13.69
C GLN A 55 -5.80 -11.13 14.34
N LYS A 56 -6.57 -10.22 13.73
CA LYS A 56 -7.92 -9.87 14.22
C LYS A 56 -8.86 -11.07 14.21
N GLN A 57 -8.86 -11.88 13.14
CA GLN A 57 -9.68 -13.10 13.05
C GLN A 57 -9.31 -14.14 14.11
N ARG A 58 -8.01 -14.24 14.45
CA ARG A 58 -7.51 -15.11 15.52
C ARG A 58 -7.79 -14.56 16.93
N GLY A 59 -8.44 -13.41 17.06
CA GLY A 59 -8.73 -12.77 18.34
C GLY A 59 -7.49 -12.24 19.05
N LYS A 60 -6.40 -12.01 18.31
CA LYS A 60 -5.14 -11.48 18.84
C LYS A 60 -5.26 -10.00 19.15
N LYS A 61 -4.49 -9.54 20.13
CA LYS A 61 -4.44 -8.13 20.53
C LYS A 61 -3.30 -7.42 19.79
N LEU A 62 -3.32 -6.10 19.80
CA LEU A 62 -2.25 -5.28 19.21
C LEU A 62 -0.84 -5.68 19.70
N PHE A 63 -0.72 -6.04 20.98
CA PHE A 63 0.55 -6.51 21.53
C PHE A 63 1.05 -7.78 20.82
N ASP A 64 0.16 -8.74 20.57
CA ASP A 64 0.51 -9.95 19.82
C ASP A 64 0.84 -9.63 18.36
N ALA A 65 0.22 -8.62 17.77
CA ALA A 65 0.49 -8.22 16.39
C ALA A 65 1.88 -7.57 16.23
N LEU A 66 2.35 -6.86 17.26
CA LEU A 66 3.66 -6.20 17.24
C LEU A 66 4.81 -7.12 17.65
N PHE A 67 4.59 -7.93 18.70
CA PHE A 67 5.66 -8.65 19.40
C PHE A 67 5.41 -10.15 19.50
N GLY A 68 4.38 -10.66 18.80
CA GLY A 68 4.08 -12.08 18.76
C GLY A 68 5.04 -12.85 17.85
N ASP A 69 4.68 -14.11 17.63
CA ASP A 69 5.39 -15.01 16.72
C ASP A 69 5.06 -14.64 15.27
N ASN A 70 5.77 -13.62 14.79
CA ASN A 70 5.61 -13.04 13.46
C ASN A 70 6.56 -13.74 12.47
N ASN A 71 6.13 -13.83 11.22
CA ASN A 71 7.03 -14.31 10.17
C ASN A 71 8.13 -13.26 9.88
N GLU A 72 9.20 -13.72 9.25
CA GLU A 72 10.38 -12.89 8.94
C GLU A 72 10.01 -11.63 8.15
N ALA A 73 9.13 -11.74 7.16
CA ALA A 73 8.66 -10.61 6.36
C ALA A 73 7.99 -9.50 7.20
N ILE A 74 7.16 -9.85 8.19
CA ILE A 74 6.51 -8.88 9.08
C ILE A 74 7.53 -8.28 10.05
N ILE A 75 8.47 -9.08 10.56
CA ILE A 75 9.55 -8.61 11.44
C ILE A 75 10.42 -7.60 10.69
N ASP A 76 10.87 -7.93 9.48
CA ASP A 76 11.69 -7.07 8.65
C ASP A 76 10.96 -5.77 8.33
N TRP A 77 9.69 -5.86 7.93
CA TRP A 77 8.89 -4.67 7.67
C TRP A 77 8.73 -3.80 8.92
N LEU A 78 8.43 -4.38 10.09
CA LEU A 78 8.32 -3.64 11.35
C LEU A 78 9.63 -2.96 11.76
N ASN A 79 10.78 -3.53 11.41
CA ASN A 79 12.09 -2.96 11.73
C ASN A 79 12.49 -1.79 10.80
N MET A 80 11.71 -1.50 9.76
CA MET A 80 11.95 -0.39 8.83
C MET A 80 11.15 0.87 9.20
N ASN A 81 11.75 2.05 9.02
CA ASN A 81 11.08 3.35 8.88
C ASN A 81 9.83 3.61 9.78
N ASN A 82 9.95 3.43 11.10
CA ASN A 82 8.86 3.63 12.07
C ASN A 82 7.56 2.86 11.72
N ASN A 83 7.67 1.74 11.01
CA ASN A 83 6.54 0.95 10.55
C ASN A 83 5.74 0.35 11.72
N GLU A 84 6.32 0.23 12.91
CA GLU A 84 5.59 -0.09 14.13
C GLU A 84 4.52 0.96 14.48
N GLU A 85 4.80 2.26 14.28
CA GLU A 85 3.79 3.31 14.46
C GLU A 85 2.70 3.20 13.40
N ILE A 86 3.09 2.90 12.16
CA ILE A 86 2.16 2.69 11.05
C ILE A 86 1.24 1.51 11.34
N LEU A 87 1.76 0.38 11.82
CA LEU A 87 0.95 -0.79 12.17
C LEU A 87 -0.02 -0.49 13.31
N VAL A 88 0.44 0.24 14.34
CA VAL A 88 -0.42 0.67 15.46
C VAL A 88 -1.57 1.54 14.95
N ARG A 89 -1.28 2.50 14.07
CA ARG A 89 -2.31 3.35 13.45
C ARG A 89 -3.26 2.55 12.56
N ALA A 90 -2.74 1.65 11.73
CA ALA A 90 -3.54 0.75 10.90
C ALA A 90 -4.50 -0.11 11.76
N TRP A 91 -4.03 -0.56 12.91
CA TRP A 91 -4.83 -1.35 13.84
C TRP A 91 -5.99 -0.55 14.45
N LEU A 92 -5.70 0.68 14.92
CA LEU A 92 -6.64 1.52 15.67
C LEU A 92 -7.59 2.33 14.78
N ASP A 93 -7.03 2.98 13.76
CA ASP A 93 -7.69 3.98 12.94
C ASP A 93 -8.13 3.40 11.57
N GLY A 94 -7.72 2.17 11.27
CA GLY A 94 -7.90 1.53 9.97
C GLY A 94 -6.81 1.92 8.97
N TYR A 95 -6.84 1.29 7.79
CA TYR A 95 -5.81 1.46 6.78
C TYR A 95 -6.38 1.45 5.36
N GLU A 96 -5.59 1.99 4.44
CA GLU A 96 -5.72 1.79 3.00
C GLU A 96 -4.59 0.86 2.56
N VAL A 97 -4.87 -0.05 1.64
CA VAL A 97 -3.82 -0.90 1.08
C VAL A 97 -3.08 -0.09 0.02
N GLU A 98 -1.78 0.08 0.21
CA GLU A 98 -0.90 0.59 -0.82
C GLU A 98 -0.81 -0.44 -1.94
N GLN A 99 -1.31 -0.06 -3.11
CA GLN A 99 -1.09 -0.85 -4.30
C GLN A 99 0.38 -0.71 -4.68
N GLU A 100 1.17 -1.76 -4.44
CA GLU A 100 2.56 -1.79 -4.87
C GLU A 100 2.63 -1.65 -6.39
N LYS A 101 3.48 -0.75 -6.89
CA LYS A 101 3.68 -0.61 -8.33
C LYS A 101 4.28 -1.89 -8.87
N LEU A 102 3.59 -2.51 -9.83
CA LEU A 102 4.11 -3.64 -10.57
C LEU A 102 4.74 -3.16 -11.87
N TYR A 103 5.79 -3.85 -12.27
CA TYR A 103 6.54 -3.56 -13.47
C TYR A 103 6.61 -4.80 -14.35
N LYS A 104 6.36 -4.61 -15.64
CA LYS A 104 6.68 -5.59 -16.69
C LYS A 104 7.98 -5.16 -17.35
N VAL A 105 8.97 -6.02 -17.30
CA VAL A 105 10.29 -5.77 -17.89
C VAL A 105 10.40 -6.53 -19.21
N LYS A 106 10.80 -5.84 -20.28
CA LYS A 106 11.07 -6.43 -21.59
C LYS A 106 12.50 -6.16 -22.00
N MET A 107 13.21 -7.15 -22.53
CA MET A 107 14.54 -6.95 -23.12
C MET A 107 14.41 -6.59 -24.60
N VAL A 108 14.98 -5.44 -24.97
CA VAL A 108 14.97 -4.94 -26.33
C VAL A 108 15.85 -5.81 -27.23
N GLY A 109 15.37 -6.10 -28.44
CA GLY A 109 16.11 -6.85 -29.45
C GLY A 109 15.90 -8.36 -29.43
N LEU A 110 15.09 -8.89 -28.49
CA LEU A 110 14.62 -10.28 -28.51
C LEU A 110 13.35 -10.45 -29.35
N TYR A 111 13.03 -11.70 -29.71
CA TYR A 111 11.75 -12.01 -30.34
C TYR A 111 10.58 -11.70 -29.40
N LYS A 112 9.42 -11.30 -29.95
CA LYS A 112 8.23 -10.98 -29.15
C LYS A 112 7.80 -12.10 -28.21
N ASP A 113 8.08 -13.34 -28.60
CA ASP A 113 7.74 -14.54 -27.83
C ASP A 113 8.80 -14.91 -26.77
N GLU A 114 9.84 -14.09 -26.61
CA GLU A 114 10.98 -14.36 -25.71
C GLU A 114 11.55 -13.06 -25.10
N GLN A 115 10.76 -11.99 -25.02
CA GLN A 115 11.27 -10.68 -24.59
C GLN A 115 10.86 -10.28 -23.17
N VAL A 116 9.84 -10.89 -22.57
CA VAL A 116 9.32 -10.50 -21.24
C VAL A 116 10.03 -11.29 -20.15
N LEU A 117 10.42 -10.62 -19.06
CA LEU A 117 11.03 -11.25 -17.90
C LEU A 117 9.97 -11.91 -17.00
N HIS A 118 10.12 -13.21 -16.78
CA HIS A 118 9.29 -14.02 -15.88
C HIS A 118 10.12 -14.48 -14.68
N HIS A 119 9.44 -14.72 -13.55
CA HIS A 119 9.98 -15.39 -12.37
C HIS A 119 9.13 -16.62 -12.08
N SER A 120 9.75 -17.79 -12.00
CA SER A 120 9.11 -19.03 -11.54
C SER A 120 9.31 -19.16 -10.04
N PHE A 121 8.23 -19.16 -9.27
CA PHE A 121 8.27 -19.35 -7.82
C PHE A 121 8.52 -20.81 -7.41
N GLU A 122 8.20 -21.76 -8.30
CA GLU A 122 8.41 -23.20 -8.05
C GLU A 122 9.89 -23.58 -8.14
N GLU A 123 10.58 -23.02 -9.12
CA GLU A 123 12.00 -23.31 -9.39
C GLU A 123 12.94 -22.21 -8.86
N ASP A 124 12.39 -21.07 -8.44
CA ASP A 124 13.11 -19.85 -8.06
C ASP A 124 14.10 -19.38 -9.13
N VAL A 125 13.62 -19.28 -10.38
CA VAL A 125 14.42 -18.90 -11.55
C VAL A 125 13.78 -17.79 -12.35
N TRP A 126 14.63 -16.94 -12.93
CA TRP A 126 14.26 -15.83 -13.79
C TRP A 126 14.60 -16.15 -15.25
N TYR A 127 13.68 -15.93 -16.17
CA TYR A 127 13.84 -16.29 -17.58
C TYR A 127 13.00 -15.40 -18.50
N PHE A 128 13.33 -15.37 -19.78
CA PHE A 128 12.58 -14.61 -20.76
C PHE A 128 11.59 -15.49 -21.54
N LYS A 129 10.37 -14.98 -21.75
CA LYS A 129 9.30 -15.67 -22.48
C LYS A 129 8.33 -14.65 -23.13
N SER A 130 7.34 -15.17 -23.83
CA SER A 130 6.28 -14.42 -24.51
C SER A 130 5.39 -13.69 -23.52
N ASP A 131 4.87 -12.52 -23.91
CA ASP A 131 3.84 -11.78 -23.16
C ASP A 131 2.44 -12.47 -23.20
N PHE A 132 2.39 -13.78 -23.41
CA PHE A 132 1.15 -14.54 -23.50
C PHE A 132 0.60 -14.83 -22.11
N ASN A 133 -0.60 -14.32 -21.86
CA ASN A 133 -1.35 -14.53 -20.63
C ASN A 133 -2.17 -15.82 -20.79
N ASP A 134 -1.83 -16.90 -20.09
CA ASP A 134 -2.71 -18.07 -20.01
C ASP A 134 -3.89 -17.85 -19.04
N GLY A 135 -4.02 -16.63 -18.49
CA GLY A 135 -5.04 -16.30 -17.49
C GLY A 135 -4.77 -16.92 -16.13
N LEU A 136 -3.67 -17.66 -15.98
CA LEU A 136 -3.21 -18.21 -14.73
C LEU A 136 -2.32 -17.15 -14.08
N ARG A 137 -2.93 -16.21 -13.35
CA ARG A 137 -2.29 -15.71 -12.10
C ARG A 137 -2.12 -16.85 -11.07
N HIS A 138 -2.15 -18.11 -11.49
CA HIS A 138 -2.24 -19.29 -10.66
C HIS A 138 -0.85 -19.91 -10.49
N GLN A 139 -0.17 -19.37 -9.48
CA GLN A 139 0.65 -20.09 -8.51
C GLN A 139 2.07 -20.55 -8.91
N ARG A 140 2.53 -20.44 -10.16
CA ARG A 140 3.85 -20.98 -10.54
C ARG A 140 4.83 -19.97 -11.12
N ASP A 141 4.37 -19.04 -11.95
CA ASP A 141 5.20 -17.99 -12.52
C ASP A 141 4.50 -16.63 -12.54
N SER A 142 5.29 -15.56 -12.49
CA SER A 142 4.83 -14.17 -12.67
C SER A 142 5.63 -13.46 -13.74
N ARG A 143 4.95 -12.62 -14.52
CA ARG A 143 5.56 -11.67 -15.49
C ARG A 143 5.54 -10.22 -15.01
N TYR A 144 4.99 -10.00 -13.82
CA TYR A 144 4.85 -8.70 -13.20
C TYR A 144 5.56 -8.73 -11.86
N HIS A 145 6.43 -7.75 -11.64
CA HIS A 145 7.35 -7.76 -10.52
C HIS A 145 7.29 -6.43 -9.81
N THR A 146 7.37 -6.46 -8.49
CA THR A 146 7.61 -5.26 -7.69
C THR A 146 9.04 -4.78 -7.93
N LYS A 147 9.29 -3.50 -7.67
CA LYS A 147 10.67 -2.96 -7.72
C LYS A 147 11.60 -3.71 -6.78
N ASN A 148 11.12 -4.06 -5.58
CA ASN A 148 11.91 -4.78 -4.59
C ASN A 148 12.28 -6.20 -5.05
N GLU A 149 11.36 -6.95 -5.67
CA GLU A 149 11.66 -8.28 -6.25
C GLU A 149 12.77 -8.18 -7.31
N LEU A 150 12.69 -7.19 -8.21
CA LEU A 150 13.71 -6.97 -9.23
C LEU A 150 15.06 -6.61 -8.60
N GLU A 151 15.09 -5.73 -7.61
CA GLU A 151 16.32 -5.35 -6.91
C GLU A 151 16.97 -6.54 -6.19
N GLN A 152 16.18 -7.32 -5.44
CA GLN A 152 16.66 -8.50 -4.72
C GLN A 152 17.19 -9.60 -5.67
N ALA A 153 16.57 -9.74 -6.85
CA ALA A 153 16.99 -10.68 -7.88
C ALA A 153 18.18 -10.18 -8.75
N GLY A 154 18.71 -8.98 -8.50
CA GLY A 154 19.81 -8.40 -9.27
C GLY A 154 19.40 -7.74 -10.59
N PHE A 155 18.10 -7.62 -10.85
CA PHE A 155 17.52 -6.88 -11.98
C PHE A 155 17.25 -5.41 -11.66
N GLY A 156 17.71 -4.86 -10.53
CA GLY A 156 17.51 -3.44 -10.19
C GLY A 156 18.03 -2.46 -11.25
N GLY A 157 19.02 -2.85 -12.06
CA GLY A 157 19.57 -2.03 -13.15
C GLY A 157 18.67 -1.86 -14.37
N VAL A 158 17.53 -2.56 -14.45
CA VAL A 158 16.61 -2.48 -15.62
C VAL A 158 15.96 -1.09 -15.76
N PHE A 159 15.85 -0.33 -14.68
CA PHE A 159 15.21 1.00 -14.71
C PHE A 159 16.07 2.09 -15.36
N ASP A 160 17.39 1.89 -15.41
CA ASP A 160 18.37 2.87 -15.90
C ASP A 160 19.15 2.35 -17.12
N ASN A 161 18.59 1.38 -17.86
CA ASN A 161 19.30 0.67 -18.93
C ASN A 161 18.45 0.53 -20.19
N ASP A 162 18.92 1.13 -21.29
CA ASP A 162 18.25 1.15 -22.59
C ASP A 162 18.09 -0.23 -23.26
N MET A 163 18.75 -1.27 -22.75
CA MET A 163 18.51 -2.65 -23.17
C MET A 163 17.15 -3.18 -22.67
N PHE A 164 16.48 -2.47 -21.77
CA PHE A 164 15.20 -2.86 -21.20
C PHE A 164 14.12 -1.80 -21.40
N GLU A 165 12.91 -2.25 -21.71
CA GLU A 165 11.69 -1.46 -21.61
C GLU A 165 10.94 -1.87 -20.35
N VAL A 166 10.67 -0.92 -19.47
CA VAL A 166 9.95 -1.17 -18.21
C VAL A 166 8.60 -0.45 -18.24
N GLU A 167 7.53 -1.22 -18.08
CA GLU A 167 6.14 -0.74 -18.12
C GLU A 167 5.52 -0.89 -16.72
N GLU A 168 5.10 0.23 -16.11
CA GLU A 168 4.29 0.20 -14.88
C GLU A 168 2.89 -0.32 -15.20
N VAL A 169 2.41 -1.32 -14.46
CA VAL A 169 1.10 -1.94 -14.68
C VAL A 169 0.23 -1.88 -13.43
N ASP A 170 -1.05 -1.57 -13.63
CA ASP A 170 -2.03 -1.55 -12.55
C ASP A 170 -2.45 -2.98 -12.16
N HIS A 171 -2.84 -3.14 -10.89
CA HIS A 171 -3.43 -4.38 -10.36
C HIS A 171 -4.82 -4.64 -10.95
N GLY A 172 -4.92 -5.01 -12.23
CA GLY A 172 -6.21 -5.27 -12.86
C GLY A 172 -6.25 -5.51 -14.38
N SER A 173 -5.11 -5.66 -15.05
CA SER A 173 -5.04 -5.93 -16.51
C SER A 173 -4.76 -7.40 -16.84
#